data_AF-A0ABD0KZF6-F1
#
_entry.id   AF-A0ABD0KZF6-F1
#
_cell.length_a   1.000
_cell.length_b   1.000
_cell.length_c   1.000
_cell.angle_alpha   90.00
_cell.angle_beta   90.00
_cell.angle_gamma   90.00
#
_symmetry.space_group_name_H-M   'P 1'
#
loop_
_entity.id
_entity.type
_entity.pdbx_description
1 polymer ?
#
loop_
_entity_poly.entity_id
_entity_poly.type
_entity_poly.pdbx_seq_one_letter_code
_entity_poly.pdbx_strand_id
1 'polypeptide(L)'
;MAQESVRGSSRTYKRYFDKKARSRRLSAGDKVLVLLPADHNKLLMTWHGPFEVVGPMGLYDYDVSVNVKTKTYHINTLRKFDERPQSATSVLHESAFPVGVGVVSMEDAGGVSW
;
A
#
# COMPACT_ATOMS: atom_id res chain seq x y z
N MET A 1 17.34 -10.60 39.20
CA MET A 1 16.46 -9.42 39.01
C MET A 1 16.32 -8.95 37.55
N ALA A 2 17.20 -9.31 36.60
CA ALA A 2 17.05 -8.87 35.19
C ALA A 2 16.05 -9.70 34.35
N GLN A 3 15.90 -11.00 34.61
CA GLN A 3 15.04 -11.88 33.78
C GLN A 3 13.53 -11.69 34.04
N GLU A 4 13.18 -11.21 35.23
CA GLU A 4 11.79 -11.10 35.68
C GLU A 4 11.09 -9.86 35.10
N SER A 5 11.82 -8.74 34.99
CA SER A 5 11.34 -7.53 34.32
C SER A 5 11.14 -7.74 32.82
N VAL A 6 12.01 -8.53 32.17
CA VAL A 6 11.86 -8.92 30.76
C VAL A 6 10.61 -9.77 30.56
N ARG A 7 10.33 -10.74 31.45
CA ARG A 7 9.13 -11.59 31.37
C ARG A 7 7.83 -10.83 31.60
N GLY A 8 7.77 -9.95 32.60
CA GLY A 8 6.57 -9.16 32.89
C GLY A 8 6.22 -8.20 31.75
N SER A 9 7.23 -7.54 31.18
CA SER A 9 7.05 -6.60 30.07
C SER A 9 6.72 -7.28 28.74
N SER A 10 7.28 -8.47 28.46
CA SER A 10 7.04 -9.24 27.23
C SER A 10 5.55 -9.51 26.97
N ARG A 11 4.76 -9.77 28.02
CA ARG A 11 3.33 -10.12 27.88
C ARG A 11 2.49 -8.92 27.43
N THR A 12 2.81 -7.73 27.92
CA THR A 12 2.14 -6.48 27.54
C THR A 12 2.58 -6.04 26.15
N TYR A 13 3.87 -6.15 25.84
CA TYR A 13 4.38 -5.87 24.49
C TYR A 13 3.75 -6.77 23.45
N LYS A 14 3.70 -8.09 23.68
CA LYS A 14 3.05 -9.03 22.76
C LYS A 14 1.61 -8.64 22.45
N ARG A 15 0.81 -8.33 23.47
CA ARG A 15 -0.57 -7.86 23.28
C ARG A 15 -0.64 -6.56 22.47
N TYR A 16 0.28 -5.62 22.70
CA TYR A 16 0.29 -4.36 21.97
C TYR A 16 0.69 -4.52 20.50
N PHE A 17 1.70 -5.35 20.21
CA PHE A 17 2.16 -5.63 18.86
C PHE A 17 1.18 -6.51 18.07
N ASP A 18 0.66 -7.58 18.68
CA ASP A 18 -0.30 -8.50 18.04
C ASP A 18 -1.61 -7.79 17.69
N LYS A 19 -2.04 -6.78 18.48
CA LYS A 19 -3.25 -5.99 18.19
C LYS A 19 -3.24 -5.32 16.81
N LYS A 20 -2.06 -4.95 16.30
CA LYS A 20 -1.91 -4.30 14.98
C LYS A 20 -1.51 -5.29 13.88
N ALA A 21 -1.26 -6.55 14.23
CA ALA A 21 -0.90 -7.58 13.27
C ALA A 21 -2.12 -7.94 12.42
N ARG A 22 -2.05 -7.62 11.13
CA ARG A 22 -3.05 -8.03 10.14
C ARG A 22 -2.64 -9.39 9.56
N SER A 23 -3.59 -10.31 9.46
CA SER A 23 -3.42 -11.57 8.73
C SER A 23 -3.31 -11.28 7.23
N ARG A 24 -2.09 -11.10 6.73
CA ARG A 24 -1.82 -10.99 5.30
C ARG A 24 -1.50 -12.40 4.78
N ARG A 25 -2.09 -12.76 3.62
CA ARG A 25 -1.78 -14.00 2.91
C ARG A 25 -1.52 -13.66 1.45
N LEU A 26 -0.50 -14.29 0.88
CA LEU A 26 -0.14 -14.15 -0.52
C LEU A 26 -0.34 -15.52 -1.19
N SER A 27 -0.77 -15.51 -2.45
CA SER A 27 -0.91 -16.73 -3.24
C SER A 27 0.21 -16.82 -4.27
N ALA A 28 0.50 -18.04 -4.75
CA ALA A 28 1.38 -18.21 -5.91
C ALA A 28 0.82 -17.42 -7.11
N GLY A 29 1.68 -16.70 -7.82
CA GLY A 29 1.30 -15.82 -8.94
C GLY A 29 0.94 -14.39 -8.55
N ASP A 30 0.79 -14.06 -7.26
CA ASP A 30 0.63 -12.66 -6.84
C ASP A 30 1.93 -11.86 -7.12
N LYS A 31 1.78 -10.63 -7.59
CA LYS A 31 2.90 -9.68 -7.72
C LYS A 31 3.15 -9.00 -6.38
N VAL A 32 4.40 -8.97 -5.95
CA VAL A 32 4.83 -8.37 -4.68
C VAL A 32 6.10 -7.53 -4.85
N LEU A 33 6.18 -6.46 -4.06
CA LEU A 33 7.38 -5.65 -3.88
C LEU A 33 8.18 -6.23 -2.71
N VAL A 34 9.51 -6.26 -2.86
CA VAL A 34 10.44 -6.73 -1.81
C VAL A 34 11.21 -5.54 -1.25
N LEU A 35 11.27 -5.43 0.08
CA LEU A 35 12.02 -4.41 0.78
C LEU A 35 13.50 -4.82 0.89
N LEU A 36 14.39 -4.09 0.23
CA LEU A 36 15.85 -4.33 0.25
C LEU A 36 16.60 -3.08 0.74
N PRO A 37 17.75 -3.24 1.41
CA PRO A 37 18.59 -2.10 1.76
C PRO A 37 19.16 -1.45 0.49
N ALA A 38 19.23 -0.12 0.48
CA ALA A 38 19.88 0.62 -0.59
C ALA A 38 21.40 0.43 -0.51
N ASP A 39 22.05 0.21 -1.66
CA ASP A 39 23.49 -0.08 -1.76
C ASP A 39 24.36 1.02 -1.12
N HIS A 40 23.94 2.28 -1.28
CA HIS A 40 24.68 3.46 -0.80
C HIS A 40 24.40 3.85 0.66
N ASN A 41 23.34 3.34 1.30
CA ASN A 41 23.03 3.66 2.69
C ASN A 41 22.22 2.54 3.35
N LYS A 42 22.84 1.82 4.29
CA LYS A 42 22.24 0.69 5.01
C LYS A 42 21.03 1.08 5.87
N LEU A 43 20.83 2.37 6.17
CA LEU A 43 19.66 2.87 6.89
C LEU A 43 18.44 3.09 5.97
N LEU A 44 18.66 3.23 4.66
CA LEU A 44 17.59 3.44 3.70
C LEU A 44 17.14 2.09 3.15
N MET A 45 15.86 1.79 3.34
CA MET A 45 15.23 0.63 2.73
C MET A 45 14.38 1.09 1.55
N THR A 46 14.52 0.40 0.42
CA THR A 46 13.82 0.71 -0.83
C THR A 46 12.95 -0.48 -1.24
N TRP A 47 11.77 -0.18 -1.79
CA TRP A 47 10.91 -1.18 -2.40
C TRP A 47 11.42 -1.50 -3.81
N HIS A 48 11.87 -2.73 -4.03
CA HIS A 48 12.23 -3.22 -5.35
C HIS A 48 11.04 -3.90 -6.00
N GLY A 49 11.02 -3.85 -7.34
CA GLY A 49 9.87 -4.00 -8.24
C GLY A 49 8.95 -5.22 -8.06
N PRO A 50 7.95 -5.37 -8.94
CA PRO A 50 6.98 -6.44 -8.81
C PRO A 50 7.65 -7.77 -9.17
N PHE A 51 7.89 -8.58 -8.15
CA PHE A 51 8.32 -9.96 -8.28
C PHE A 51 7.14 -10.90 -8.11
N GLU A 52 7.24 -12.07 -8.72
CA GLU A 52 6.20 -13.09 -8.64
C GLU A 52 6.45 -14.00 -7.44
N VAL A 53 5.39 -14.25 -6.67
CA VAL A 53 5.41 -15.25 -5.59
C VAL A 53 5.32 -16.64 -6.21
N VAL A 54 6.33 -17.47 -5.95
CA VAL A 54 6.36 -18.89 -6.36
C VAL A 54 5.41 -19.71 -5.50
N GLY A 55 5.39 -19.44 -4.19
CA GLY A 55 4.48 -20.10 -3.26
C GLY A 55 4.79 -19.83 -1.79
N PRO A 56 3.91 -20.25 -0.87
CA PRO A 56 4.18 -20.24 0.55
C PRO A 56 5.14 -21.37 0.92
N MET A 57 6.23 -21.02 1.62
CA MET A 57 7.14 -22.01 2.23
C MET A 57 6.76 -22.29 3.69
N GLY A 58 6.08 -21.33 4.35
CA GLY A 58 5.58 -21.46 5.71
C GLY A 58 4.38 -20.56 5.99
N LEU A 59 4.06 -20.36 7.28
CA LEU A 59 2.96 -19.48 7.71
C LEU A 59 3.17 -18.02 7.31
N TYR A 60 4.42 -17.57 7.34
CA TYR A 60 4.80 -16.18 7.08
C TYR A 60 5.95 -16.04 6.08
N ASP A 61 6.51 -17.15 5.62
CA ASP A 61 7.64 -17.19 4.69
C ASP A 61 7.17 -17.59 3.30
N TYR A 62 7.57 -16.82 2.30
CA TYR A 62 7.16 -16.98 0.92
C TYR A 62 8.37 -16.99 0.01
N ASP A 63 8.34 -17.87 -0.98
CA ASP A 63 9.34 -17.93 -2.03
C ASP A 63 8.97 -16.96 -3.14
N VAL A 64 9.91 -16.08 -3.48
CA VAL A 64 9.75 -15.02 -4.48
C VAL A 64 10.85 -15.17 -5.53
N SER A 65 10.46 -15.10 -6.80
CA SER A 65 11.40 -15.18 -7.93
C SER A 65 12.00 -13.80 -8.19
N VAL A 66 13.26 -13.61 -7.77
CA VAL A 66 14.01 -12.35 -7.94
C VAL A 66 15.14 -12.58 -8.95
N ASN A 67 15.02 -11.98 -10.14
CA ASN A 67 16.04 -12.05 -11.20
C ASN A 67 16.54 -13.50 -11.46
N VAL A 68 15.61 -14.42 -11.75
CA VAL A 68 15.88 -15.85 -12.06
C VAL A 68 16.20 -16.72 -10.84
N LYS A 69 16.43 -16.15 -9.66
CA LYS A 69 16.67 -16.91 -8.42
C LYS A 69 15.46 -16.86 -7.50
N THR A 70 15.03 -18.01 -7.03
CA THR A 70 14.04 -18.09 -5.94
C THR A 70 14.71 -17.76 -4.62
N LYS A 71 14.13 -16.82 -3.88
CA LYS A 71 14.56 -16.47 -2.53
C LYS A 71 13.37 -16.45 -1.59
N THR A 72 13.58 -16.96 -0.38
CA THR A 72 12.59 -16.96 0.68
C THR A 72 12.61 -15.62 1.41
N TYR A 73 11.45 -15.00 1.57
CA TYR A 73 11.25 -13.75 2.28
C TYR A 73 10.09 -13.86 3.28
N HIS A 74 10.26 -13.23 4.43
CA HIS A 74 9.19 -13.09 5.41
C HIS A 74 8.17 -12.04 4.96
N ILE A 75 6.90 -12.23 5.31
CA ILE A 75 5.77 -11.39 4.89
C ILE A 75 5.93 -9.90 5.23
N ASN A 76 6.70 -9.58 6.26
CA ASN A 76 7.00 -8.20 6.65
C ASN A 76 7.83 -7.46 5.59
N THR A 77 8.69 -8.19 4.88
CA THR A 77 9.56 -7.66 3.82
C THR A 77 8.81 -7.58 2.49
N LEU A 78 7.58 -8.11 2.42
CA LEU A 78 6.77 -8.20 1.21
C LEU A 78 5.61 -7.21 1.25
N ARG A 79 5.32 -6.59 0.11
CA ARG A 79 4.13 -5.75 -0.10
C ARG A 79 3.40 -6.19 -1.35
N LYS A 80 2.11 -6.48 -1.24
CA LYS A 80 1.28 -6.81 -2.41
C LYS A 80 1.27 -5.63 -3.37
N PHE A 81 1.51 -5.92 -4.65
CA PHE A 81 1.46 -4.94 -5.72
C PHE A 81 0.11 -5.03 -6.41
N ASP A 82 -0.78 -4.09 -6.10
CA ASP A 82 -2.05 -3.93 -6.80
C ASP A 82 -1.82 -2.99 -7.98
N GLU A 83 -1.88 -3.55 -9.20
CA GLU A 83 -1.90 -2.74 -10.41
C GLU A 83 -3.16 -1.86 -10.38
N ARG A 84 -2.98 -0.54 -10.51
CA ARG A 84 -4.13 0.35 -10.70
C ARG A 84 -4.84 -0.14 -11.96
N PRO A 85 -6.11 -0.56 -11.91
CA PRO A 85 -6.84 -0.84 -13.12
C PRO A 85 -6.81 0.45 -13.93
N GLN A 86 -6.19 0.39 -15.12
CA GLN A 86 -6.27 1.48 -16.06
C GLN A 86 -7.76 1.62 -16.37
N SER A 87 -8.40 2.60 -15.73
CA SER A 87 -9.75 2.99 -16.07
C SER A 87 -9.69 3.28 -17.55
N ALA A 88 -10.33 2.42 -18.35
CA ALA A 88 -10.63 2.70 -19.73
C ALA A 88 -11.06 4.17 -19.79
N THR A 89 -10.31 4.97 -20.56
CA THR A 89 -10.70 6.32 -20.89
C THR A 89 -12.13 6.24 -21.41
N SER A 90 -13.10 6.59 -20.56
CA SER A 90 -14.48 6.78 -20.96
C SER A 90 -14.45 7.97 -21.89
N VAL A 91 -14.33 7.70 -23.19
CA VAL A 91 -14.71 8.61 -24.26
C VAL A 91 -16.12 9.09 -23.90
N LEU A 92 -16.19 10.35 -23.47
CA LEU A 92 -17.45 11.04 -23.26
C LEU A 92 -18.10 11.12 -24.64
N HIS A 93 -19.07 10.23 -24.88
CA HIS A 93 -20.01 10.40 -25.98
C HIS A 93 -20.79 11.67 -25.64
N GLU A 94 -20.46 12.74 -26.34
CA GLU A 94 -21.21 14.00 -26.38
C GLU A 94 -22.64 13.70 -26.83
N SER A 95 -23.53 13.46 -25.87
CA SER A 95 -24.96 13.48 -26.09
C SER A 95 -25.47 14.80 -25.53
N ALA A 96 -25.76 15.68 -26.48
CA ALA A 96 -26.29 17.02 -26.30
C ALA A 96 -27.40 17.07 -25.25
N PHE A 97 -27.18 17.79 -24.17
CA PHE A 97 -28.26 18.27 -23.31
C PHE A 97 -28.74 19.61 -23.88
N PRO A 98 -30.06 19.75 -24.17
CA PRO A 98 -30.59 20.95 -24.80
C PRO A 98 -30.43 22.16 -23.90
N VAL A 99 -29.96 23.22 -24.54
CA VAL A 99 -29.88 24.61 -24.09
C VAL A 99 -31.15 25.05 -23.37
N GLY A 100 -31.01 25.35 -22.08
CA GLY A 100 -31.99 26.11 -21.29
C GLY A 100 -31.39 27.45 -20.90
N VAL A 101 -31.53 28.44 -21.78
CA VAL A 101 -31.18 29.85 -21.53
C VAL A 101 -32.03 30.38 -20.37
N GLY A 102 -31.37 30.87 -19.33
CA GLY A 102 -31.95 31.67 -18.26
C GLY A 102 -31.02 32.82 -17.91
N VAL A 103 -30.94 33.80 -18.81
CA VAL A 103 -30.37 35.13 -18.52
C VAL A 103 -31.30 35.85 -17.56
N VAL A 104 -30.79 36.26 -16.41
CA VAL A 104 -31.23 37.49 -15.73
C VAL A 104 -29.98 38.21 -15.20
N SER A 105 -29.74 39.36 -15.82
CA SER A 105 -28.81 40.44 -15.44
C SER A 105 -29.29 41.07 -14.11
N MET A 106 -28.38 41.32 -13.15
CA MET A 106 -27.67 42.59 -12.92
C MET A 106 -28.47 43.60 -12.10
N GLU A 107 -27.99 43.93 -10.91
CA GLU A 107 -27.77 45.32 -10.50
C GLU A 107 -26.94 45.41 -9.20
N ASP A 108 -25.92 46.25 -9.28
CA ASP A 108 -25.05 46.71 -8.21
C ASP A 108 -25.81 47.40 -7.07
N ALA A 109 -25.41 47.11 -5.82
CA ALA A 109 -25.61 48.05 -4.72
C ALA A 109 -24.53 47.87 -3.64
N GLY A 110 -23.57 48.80 -3.64
CA GLY A 110 -23.13 49.51 -2.44
C GLY A 110 -22.46 48.72 -1.31
N GLY A 111 -21.13 48.79 -1.27
CA GLY A 111 -20.44 49.59 -0.24
C GLY A 111 -20.51 49.21 1.25
N VAL A 112 -19.31 49.27 1.85
CA VAL A 112 -18.95 49.76 3.20
C VAL A 112 -18.68 48.72 4.30
N SER A 113 -17.40 48.71 4.73
CA SER A 113 -16.80 48.70 6.09
C SER A 113 -17.43 47.79 7.17
N TRP A 114 -16.69 47.05 8.00
CA TRP A 114 -15.40 47.33 8.66
C TRP A 114 -14.51 46.08 8.74
#